data_AF-A0A7S0JES1-F1
#
_entry.id   AF-A0A7S0JES1-F1
#
_cell.length_a   1.000
_cell.length_b   1.000
_cell.length_c   1.000
_cell.angle_alpha   90.00
_cell.angle_beta   90.00
_cell.angle_gamma   90.00
#
_symmetry.space_group_name_H-M   'P 1'
#
loop_
_entity.id
_entity.type
_entity.pdbx_description
1 polymer ?
#
loop_
_entity_poly.entity_id
_entity_poly.type
_entity_poly.pdbx_seq_one_letter_code
_entity_poly.pdbx_strand_id
1 'polypeptide(L)'
;LWPPGLPSPTAPAPPPCYKRSLTTHRPLHAVAMLVDEQQEGGTLEIQEELSAVQRVKLYSQSSVSVQRLVHVQELGATAEAIGTLETMRELVPLLMPVSCDPELSVRQALAEQIVRFARVLLAEPDEQCEYDDGEMSAYDVVVSRCVPLLSGLLASNSGHDSPQGGGPQVLDAASEALIGLAGLLSPDAVGHTVLTSVLCLAHDNDAEENRVVATQLLGSLAPVVTSELCCQFILPEIISLADDPVFRVRKAAALKLGALCAVVGQALTVSRLLPVYETLARDEIWGVRKASVESLSSLAAVLPLEVRTGKLIPLLHDFYADGSRWVRIAACQALGPFLATLPVDDISAELLALFTQLSHPSNPSAADSDIAYYCAYN
;
A
#
# COMPACT_ATOMS: atom_id res chain seq x y z
N LEU A 1 -32.91 -2.27 -27.21
CA LEU A 1 -33.19 -2.44 -28.65
C LEU A 1 -33.44 -1.06 -29.25
N TRP A 2 -32.51 -0.57 -30.07
CA TRP A 2 -32.58 0.74 -30.75
C TRP A 2 -33.12 0.52 -32.18
N PRO A 3 -34.01 1.37 -32.72
CA PRO A 3 -34.61 1.14 -34.04
C PRO A 3 -33.63 1.47 -35.19
N PRO A 4 -33.72 0.78 -36.35
CA PRO A 4 -32.78 0.97 -37.45
C PRO A 4 -33.17 2.20 -38.30
N GLY A 5 -32.23 3.13 -38.50
CA GLY A 5 -32.40 4.20 -39.51
C GLY A 5 -31.85 5.59 -39.19
N LEU A 6 -31.17 5.82 -38.06
CA LEU A 6 -30.52 7.11 -37.77
C LEU A 6 -28.99 6.96 -37.80
N PRO A 7 -28.24 7.93 -38.38
CA PRO A 7 -26.78 7.92 -38.34
C PRO A 7 -26.29 8.07 -36.90
N SER A 8 -25.23 7.34 -36.56
CA SER A 8 -24.57 7.38 -35.25
C SER A 8 -24.00 8.78 -34.97
N PRO A 9 -24.05 9.27 -33.72
CA PRO A 9 -23.31 10.48 -33.34
C PRO A 9 -21.82 10.15 -33.41
N THR A 10 -21.12 10.78 -34.35
CA THR A 10 -19.66 10.80 -34.41
C THR A 10 -19.12 11.36 -33.09
N ALA A 11 -18.24 10.60 -32.44
CA ALA A 11 -17.50 11.06 -31.27
C ALA A 11 -16.76 12.37 -31.58
N PRO A 12 -16.71 13.35 -30.65
CA PRO A 12 -15.95 14.56 -30.85
C PRO A 12 -14.46 14.23 -31.00
N ALA A 13 -13.80 14.88 -31.96
CA ALA A 13 -12.37 14.74 -32.20
C ALA A 13 -11.56 15.10 -30.94
N PRO A 14 -10.45 14.40 -30.65
CA PRO A 14 -9.58 14.75 -29.53
C PRO A 14 -9.01 16.17 -29.72
N PRO A 15 -8.81 16.92 -28.62
CA PRO A 15 -8.23 18.26 -28.71
C PRO A 15 -6.82 18.19 -29.34
N PRO A 16 -6.41 19.22 -30.09
CA PRO A 16 -5.10 19.21 -30.75
C PRO A 16 -3.99 19.16 -29.71
N CYS A 17 -3.08 18.18 -29.87
CA CYS A 17 -1.82 18.14 -29.12
C CYS A 17 -1.10 19.48 -29.30
N TYR A 18 -1.03 20.26 -28.21
CA TYR A 18 -0.16 21.42 -28.14
C TYR A 18 1.28 20.96 -28.30
N LYS A 19 1.84 21.15 -29.51
CA LYS A 19 3.29 21.12 -29.70
C LYS A 19 3.86 22.26 -28.85
N ARG A 20 4.46 21.92 -27.70
CA ARG A 20 5.22 22.88 -26.90
C ARG A 20 6.30 23.48 -27.80
N SER A 21 6.21 24.79 -27.98
CA SER A 21 7.24 25.62 -28.58
C SER A 21 8.53 25.42 -27.77
N LEU A 22 9.57 24.89 -28.43
CA LEU A 22 10.94 24.86 -27.93
C LEU A 22 11.44 26.29 -27.81
N THR A 23 11.09 26.95 -26.71
CA THR A 23 11.80 28.14 -26.27
C THR A 23 13.02 27.68 -25.49
N THR A 24 14.17 28.10 -26.01
CA THR A 24 15.51 27.76 -25.54
C THR A 24 15.70 28.24 -24.10
N HIS A 25 15.46 27.37 -23.13
CA HIS A 25 15.97 27.57 -21.77
C HIS A 25 17.46 27.21 -21.77
N ARG A 26 18.29 28.14 -21.28
CA ARG A 26 19.69 27.87 -20.95
C ARG A 26 19.73 26.69 -19.97
N PRO A 27 20.44 25.60 -20.28
CA PRO A 27 20.58 24.52 -19.32
C PRO A 27 21.50 24.97 -18.18
N LEU A 28 21.18 24.54 -16.96
CA LEU A 28 22.01 24.59 -15.74
C LEU A 28 23.28 23.70 -15.85
N HIS A 29 23.81 23.54 -17.06
CA HIS A 29 24.97 22.70 -17.40
C HIS A 29 26.31 23.24 -16.86
N ALA A 30 26.32 24.36 -16.13
CA ALA A 30 27.54 25.05 -15.72
C ALA A 30 28.16 24.53 -14.40
N VAL A 31 27.47 23.67 -13.63
CA VAL A 31 28.04 23.10 -12.38
C VAL A 31 28.58 21.68 -12.59
N ALA A 32 28.22 21.00 -13.68
CA ALA A 32 28.65 19.63 -13.97
C ALA A 32 29.98 19.53 -14.74
N MET A 33 30.61 20.66 -15.13
CA MET A 33 31.75 20.70 -16.06
C MET A 33 33.14 20.80 -15.38
N LEU A 34 33.25 20.51 -14.09
CA LEU A 34 34.54 20.46 -13.38
C LEU A 34 34.92 19.07 -12.86
N VAL A 35 34.15 18.04 -13.20
CA VAL A 35 34.47 16.66 -12.81
C VAL A 35 34.29 15.76 -14.02
N ASP A 36 35.21 15.84 -14.98
CA ASP A 36 35.40 14.71 -15.88
C ASP A 36 36.86 14.58 -16.33
N GLU A 37 37.24 13.33 -16.58
CA GLU A 37 38.58 12.82 -16.97
C GLU A 37 39.59 12.55 -15.84
N GLN A 38 39.23 11.70 -14.87
CA GLN A 38 40.13 10.69 -14.26
C GLN A 38 39.42 9.93 -13.12
N GLN A 39 38.68 8.86 -13.42
CA GLN A 39 38.56 7.67 -12.54
C GLN A 39 37.56 6.65 -13.11
N GLU A 40 38.05 5.72 -13.93
CA GLU A 40 37.43 4.38 -14.13
C GLU A 40 37.63 3.47 -12.91
N GLY A 41 37.59 4.06 -11.72
CA GLY A 41 37.77 3.41 -10.42
C GLY A 41 37.24 4.36 -9.36
N GLY A 42 35.91 4.50 -9.29
CA GLY A 42 35.22 5.41 -8.39
C GLY A 42 35.70 5.20 -6.96
N THR A 43 36.52 6.12 -6.47
CA THR A 43 37.11 6.02 -5.13
C THR A 43 36.01 6.33 -4.13
N LEU A 44 35.77 5.43 -3.16
CA LEU A 44 34.77 5.60 -2.10
C LEU A 44 35.15 6.68 -1.07
N GLU A 45 36.11 7.54 -1.39
CA GLU A 45 36.60 8.58 -0.51
C GLU A 45 35.54 9.66 -0.32
N ILE A 46 35.09 9.80 0.93
CA ILE A 46 34.15 10.83 1.34
C ILE A 46 34.96 12.04 1.78
N GLN A 47 34.59 13.22 1.29
CA GLN A 47 35.19 14.48 1.72
C GLN A 47 34.66 14.83 3.12
N GLU A 48 35.47 14.59 4.15
CA GLU A 48 35.10 14.82 5.56
C GLU A 48 34.83 16.29 5.89
N GLU A 49 35.34 17.22 5.07
CA GLU A 49 35.17 18.66 5.28
C GLU A 49 33.78 19.18 4.87
N LEU A 50 32.99 18.37 4.16
CA LEU A 50 31.65 18.73 3.74
C LEU A 50 30.65 18.57 4.90
N SER A 51 29.80 19.58 5.08
CA SER A 51 28.61 19.48 5.94
C SER A 51 27.68 18.35 5.48
N ALA A 52 26.80 17.86 6.36
CA ALA A 52 25.85 16.80 6.03
C ALA A 52 24.98 17.14 4.80
N VAL A 53 24.46 18.37 4.72
CA VAL A 53 23.68 18.83 3.56
C VAL A 53 24.50 18.86 2.27
N GLN A 54 25.76 19.28 2.33
CA GLN A 54 26.65 19.26 1.15
C GLN A 54 26.96 17.83 0.70
N ARG A 55 27.21 16.90 1.64
CA ARG A 55 27.42 15.48 1.33
C ARG A 55 26.19 14.87 0.66
N VAL A 56 25.00 15.08 1.23
CA VAL A 56 23.75 14.58 0.66
C VAL A 56 23.53 15.12 -0.74
N LYS A 57 23.64 16.44 -0.95
CA LYS A 57 23.46 17.05 -2.28
C LYS A 57 24.44 16.53 -3.32
N LEU A 58 25.71 16.39 -2.94
CA LEU A 58 26.76 15.99 -3.88
C LEU A 58 26.63 14.50 -4.22
N TYR A 59 26.57 13.65 -3.20
CA TYR A 59 26.72 12.22 -3.40
C TYR A 59 25.41 11.50 -3.73
N SER A 60 24.23 12.10 -3.49
CA SER A 60 22.95 11.55 -3.98
C SER A 60 22.85 11.57 -5.50
N GLN A 61 23.74 12.29 -6.19
CA GLN A 61 23.82 12.37 -7.66
C GLN A 61 25.12 11.75 -8.21
N SER A 62 25.88 11.02 -7.37
CA SER A 62 27.13 10.38 -7.77
C SER A 62 26.91 9.31 -8.84
N SER A 63 27.90 9.09 -9.71
CA SER A 63 27.92 7.95 -10.62
C SER A 63 27.98 6.60 -9.87
N VAL A 64 28.42 6.59 -8.61
CA VAL A 64 28.54 5.39 -7.76
C VAL A 64 27.25 5.14 -6.99
N SER A 65 26.59 4.02 -7.28
CA SER A 65 25.30 3.65 -6.66
C SER A 65 25.34 3.54 -5.13
N VAL A 66 26.42 2.98 -4.59
CA VAL A 66 26.59 2.83 -3.12
C VAL A 66 26.69 4.19 -2.43
N GLN A 67 27.34 5.18 -3.05
CA GLN A 67 27.37 6.54 -2.50
C GLN A 67 25.97 7.16 -2.50
N ARG A 68 25.24 7.04 -3.62
CA ARG A 68 23.85 7.53 -3.68
C ARG A 68 23.00 6.89 -2.59
N LEU A 69 23.07 5.58 -2.42
CA LEU A 69 22.32 4.85 -1.40
C LEU A 69 22.59 5.36 0.01
N VAL A 70 23.87 5.42 0.42
CA VAL A 70 24.26 5.85 1.77
C VAL A 70 23.75 7.26 2.07
N HIS A 71 23.89 8.18 1.12
CA HIS A 71 23.53 9.58 1.36
C HIS A 71 22.02 9.85 1.22
N VAL A 72 21.30 9.04 0.44
CA VAL A 72 19.84 9.06 0.45
C VAL A 72 19.29 8.56 1.79
N GLN A 73 19.92 7.57 2.42
CA GLN A 73 19.55 7.12 3.78
C GLN A 73 19.78 8.21 4.85
N GLU A 74 20.67 9.18 4.60
CA GLU A 74 20.93 10.31 5.49
C GLU A 74 19.94 11.48 5.30
N LEU A 75 19.04 11.45 4.31
CA LEU A 75 18.13 12.58 3.98
C LEU A 75 17.32 13.06 5.18
N GLY A 76 16.65 12.14 5.90
CA GLY A 76 15.78 12.51 7.02
C GLY A 76 16.55 13.10 8.21
N ALA A 77 17.71 12.53 8.54
CA ALA A 77 18.58 13.06 9.61
C ALA A 77 19.19 14.41 9.24
N THR A 78 19.50 14.61 7.96
CA THR A 78 20.02 15.88 7.45
C THR A 78 18.95 16.96 7.48
N ALA A 79 17.70 16.65 7.10
CA ALA A 79 16.58 17.57 7.20
C ALA A 79 16.36 18.06 8.64
N GLU A 80 16.39 17.16 9.62
CA GLU A 80 16.28 17.51 11.04
C GLU A 80 17.39 18.46 11.51
N ALA A 81 18.62 18.28 11.00
CA ALA A 81 19.76 19.09 11.40
C ALA A 81 19.72 20.52 10.83
N ILE A 82 19.12 20.72 9.65
CA ILE A 82 19.11 22.02 8.96
C ILE A 82 17.79 22.79 9.13
N GLY A 83 16.72 22.14 9.59
CA GLY A 83 15.42 22.76 9.82
C GLY A 83 14.57 22.91 8.55
N THR A 84 13.35 23.44 8.70
CA THR A 84 12.32 23.43 7.66
C THR A 84 12.70 24.23 6.42
N LEU A 85 13.07 25.51 6.59
CA LEU A 85 13.39 26.39 5.46
C LEU A 85 14.57 25.89 4.61
N GLU A 86 15.66 25.45 5.26
CA GLU A 86 16.81 24.92 4.53
C GLU A 86 16.52 23.53 3.94
N THR A 87 15.69 22.70 4.58
CA THR A 87 15.18 21.46 3.97
C THR A 87 14.41 21.75 2.69
N MET A 88 13.55 22.77 2.69
CA MET A 88 12.79 23.21 1.53
C MET A 88 13.70 23.67 0.38
N ARG A 89 14.74 24.45 0.69
CA ARG A 89 15.67 24.99 -0.32
C ARG A 89 16.64 23.95 -0.85
N GLU A 90 17.23 23.17 0.05
CA GLU A 90 18.43 22.38 -0.25
C GLU A 90 18.11 20.92 -0.58
N LEU A 91 17.07 20.34 0.04
CA LEU A 91 16.80 18.90 -0.05
C LEU A 91 15.56 18.55 -0.89
N VAL A 92 14.50 19.38 -0.89
CA VAL A 92 13.31 19.15 -1.75
C VAL A 92 13.68 18.99 -3.23
N PRO A 93 14.61 19.78 -3.81
CA PRO A 93 15.01 19.61 -5.21
C PRO A 93 15.65 18.26 -5.53
N LEU A 94 16.14 17.53 -4.53
CA LEU A 94 16.75 16.20 -4.71
C LEU A 94 15.72 15.08 -4.82
N LEU A 95 14.50 15.27 -4.33
CA LEU A 95 13.50 14.20 -4.19
C LEU A 95 13.14 13.56 -5.54
N MET A 96 12.83 14.39 -6.54
CA MET A 96 12.41 13.91 -7.87
C MET A 96 13.55 13.21 -8.64
N PRO A 97 14.79 13.74 -8.69
CA PRO A 97 15.92 13.00 -9.23
C PRO A 97 16.13 11.63 -8.57
N VAL A 98 16.09 11.56 -7.23
CA VAL A 98 16.33 10.31 -6.49
C VAL A 98 15.19 9.30 -6.67
N SER A 99 13.92 9.75 -6.80
CA SER A 99 12.81 8.83 -7.07
C SER A 99 12.89 8.18 -8.45
N CYS A 100 13.67 8.75 -9.37
CA CYS A 100 13.96 8.19 -10.69
C CYS A 100 15.29 7.43 -10.76
N ASP A 101 15.94 7.13 -9.63
CA ASP A 101 17.23 6.47 -9.62
C ASP A 101 17.15 5.09 -10.31
N PRO A 102 18.11 4.73 -11.18
CA PRO A 102 18.12 3.40 -11.79
C PRO A 102 18.12 2.26 -10.75
N GLU A 103 18.76 2.47 -9.60
CA GLU A 103 18.88 1.45 -8.56
C GLU A 103 17.64 1.40 -7.66
N LEU A 104 17.03 0.21 -7.55
CA LEU A 104 15.85 -0.01 -6.72
C LEU A 104 16.11 0.25 -5.24
N SER A 105 17.31 -0.08 -4.75
CA SER A 105 17.70 0.15 -3.35
C SER A 105 17.73 1.64 -2.99
N VAL A 106 18.11 2.51 -3.93
CA VAL A 106 18.12 3.96 -3.73
C VAL A 106 16.69 4.50 -3.65
N ARG A 107 15.81 4.04 -4.55
CA ARG A 107 14.38 4.40 -4.52
C ARG A 107 13.67 3.92 -3.26
N GLN A 108 13.99 2.70 -2.80
CA GLN A 108 13.51 2.18 -1.51
C GLN A 108 13.97 3.07 -0.35
N ALA A 109 15.27 3.38 -0.29
CA ALA A 109 15.83 4.22 0.76
C ALA A 109 15.18 5.61 0.80
N LEU A 110 14.88 6.20 -0.37
CA LEU A 110 14.14 7.46 -0.44
C LEU A 110 12.77 7.33 0.22
N ALA A 111 11.98 6.32 -0.17
CA ALA A 111 10.63 6.09 0.39
C ALA A 111 10.67 5.96 1.92
N GLU A 112 11.65 5.20 2.45
CA GLU A 112 11.87 5.03 3.90
C GLU A 112 12.18 6.36 4.63
N GLN A 113 12.76 7.34 3.95
CA GLN A 113 13.05 8.65 4.56
C GLN A 113 11.89 9.65 4.47
N ILE A 114 10.92 9.48 3.55
CA ILE A 114 9.91 10.53 3.26
C ILE A 114 9.09 10.91 4.49
N VAL A 115 8.69 9.96 5.34
CA VAL A 115 7.88 10.30 6.54
C VAL A 115 8.68 11.14 7.53
N ARG A 116 9.95 10.81 7.75
CA ARG A 116 10.85 11.60 8.61
C ARG A 116 11.08 12.99 8.04
N PHE A 117 11.31 13.07 6.74
CA PHE A 117 11.45 14.32 6.00
C PHE A 117 10.20 15.21 6.11
N ALA A 118 9.01 14.63 5.92
CA ALA A 118 7.74 15.35 6.02
C ALA A 118 7.48 15.88 7.43
N ARG A 119 7.89 15.17 8.49
CA ARG A 119 7.77 15.68 9.87
C ARG A 119 8.57 16.96 10.10
N VAL A 120 9.74 17.10 9.48
CA VAL A 120 10.53 18.35 9.55
C VAL A 120 9.77 19.48 8.86
N LEU A 121 9.22 19.23 7.68
CA LEU A 121 8.42 20.24 6.97
C LEU A 121 7.17 20.66 7.75
N LEU A 122 6.47 19.69 8.33
CA LEU A 122 5.26 19.94 9.11
C LEU A 122 5.51 20.53 10.50
N ALA A 123 6.76 20.71 10.92
CA ALA A 123 7.08 21.46 12.14
C ALA A 123 6.79 22.97 11.99
N GLU A 124 6.97 23.50 10.78
CA GLU A 124 6.71 24.90 10.42
C GLU A 124 5.91 24.93 9.10
N PRO A 125 4.63 24.49 9.10
CA PRO A 125 3.86 24.20 7.88
C PRO A 125 3.62 25.43 7.00
N ASP A 126 3.63 26.63 7.59
CA ASP A 126 3.41 27.92 6.91
C ASP A 126 4.70 28.54 6.36
N GLU A 127 5.89 27.95 6.63
CA GLU A 127 7.16 28.42 6.10
C GLU A 127 7.17 28.35 4.57
N GLN A 128 7.67 29.39 3.90
CA GLN A 128 7.54 29.56 2.45
C GLN A 128 8.88 29.47 1.73
N CYS A 129 8.87 28.83 0.57
CA CYS A 129 10.02 28.80 -0.34
C CYS A 129 9.58 29.01 -1.78
N GLU A 130 10.36 29.77 -2.54
CA GLU A 130 10.17 29.97 -3.97
C GLU A 130 10.80 28.82 -4.76
N TYR A 131 10.02 28.20 -5.63
CA TYR A 131 10.44 27.20 -6.60
C TYR A 131 10.16 27.68 -8.03
N ASP A 132 10.68 26.97 -9.03
CA ASP A 132 10.50 27.34 -10.45
C ASP A 132 9.03 27.41 -10.89
N ASP A 133 8.13 26.69 -10.22
CA ASP A 133 6.68 26.66 -10.50
C ASP A 133 5.83 27.45 -9.50
N GLY A 134 6.47 28.24 -8.62
CA GLY A 134 5.82 29.18 -7.73
C GLY A 134 6.28 29.07 -6.27
N GLU A 135 5.75 29.97 -5.45
CA GLU A 135 5.93 29.93 -4.00
C GLU A 135 5.05 28.83 -3.38
N MET A 136 5.64 28.04 -2.49
CA MET A 136 4.97 26.93 -1.83
C MET A 136 5.23 26.99 -0.32
N SER A 137 4.21 26.67 0.47
CA SER A 137 4.40 26.42 1.90
C SER A 137 5.04 25.05 2.15
N ALA A 138 5.62 24.83 3.32
CA ALA A 138 6.15 23.53 3.72
C ALA A 138 5.05 22.45 3.69
N TYR A 139 3.81 22.80 4.05
CA TYR A 139 2.65 21.92 3.91
C TYR A 139 2.36 21.56 2.43
N ASP A 140 2.37 22.56 1.54
CA ASP A 140 2.15 22.33 0.10
C ASP A 140 3.23 21.43 -0.50
N VAL A 141 4.48 21.52 -0.04
CA VAL A 141 5.55 20.61 -0.47
C VAL A 141 5.21 19.15 -0.10
N VAL A 142 4.75 18.88 1.12
CA VAL A 142 4.37 17.51 1.51
C VAL A 142 3.22 16.99 0.64
N VAL A 143 2.19 17.81 0.45
CA VAL A 143 0.98 17.41 -0.28
C VAL A 143 1.22 17.25 -1.79
N SER A 144 2.00 18.15 -2.40
CA SER A 144 2.15 18.21 -3.87
C SER A 144 3.46 17.61 -4.40
N ARG A 145 4.45 17.34 -3.52
CA ARG A 145 5.70 16.67 -3.91
C ARG A 145 5.84 15.31 -3.25
N CYS A 146 5.74 15.21 -1.93
CA CYS A 146 5.98 13.95 -1.22
C CYS A 146 4.91 12.89 -1.54
N VAL A 147 3.62 13.25 -1.49
CA VAL A 147 2.54 12.30 -1.80
C VAL A 147 2.57 11.82 -3.26
N PRO A 148 2.68 12.69 -4.29
CA PRO A 148 2.75 12.24 -5.68
C PRO A 148 4.03 11.45 -5.98
N LEU A 149 5.15 11.78 -5.32
CA LEU A 149 6.40 11.02 -5.46
C LEU A 149 6.22 9.57 -5.00
N LEU A 150 5.68 9.36 -3.79
CA LEU A 150 5.42 8.00 -3.30
C LEU A 150 4.38 7.29 -4.16
N SER A 151 3.35 7.99 -4.61
CA SER A 151 2.35 7.44 -5.52
C SER A 151 2.96 7.00 -6.86
N GLY A 152 3.95 7.74 -7.37
CA GLY A 152 4.71 7.38 -8.56
C GLY A 152 5.56 6.12 -8.37
N LEU A 153 6.11 5.91 -7.17
CA LEU A 153 6.84 4.68 -6.84
C LEU A 153 5.94 3.43 -6.78
N LEU A 154 4.65 3.61 -6.46
CA LEU A 154 3.66 2.54 -6.42
C LEU A 154 3.17 2.07 -7.80
N ALA A 155 3.19 2.95 -8.80
CA ALA A 155 2.70 2.62 -10.13
C ALA A 155 3.65 1.62 -10.81
N SER A 156 3.20 0.39 -11.00
CA SER A 156 3.91 -0.62 -11.79
C SER A 156 3.83 -0.17 -13.26
N ASN A 157 4.92 0.41 -13.80
CA ASN A 157 4.93 0.78 -15.21
C ASN A 157 4.90 -0.49 -16.07
N SER A 158 3.73 -0.82 -16.61
CA SER A 158 3.55 -1.79 -17.69
C SER A 158 4.03 -1.24 -19.05
N GLY A 159 4.55 0.00 -19.09
CA GLY A 159 5.13 0.64 -20.27
C GLY A 159 6.64 0.85 -20.15
N HIS A 160 7.37 0.52 -21.22
CA HIS A 160 8.82 0.47 -21.34
C HIS A 160 9.59 1.80 -21.12
N ASP A 161 8.90 2.92 -20.83
CA ASP A 161 9.42 4.28 -20.99
C ASP A 161 9.33 5.17 -19.74
N SER A 162 9.03 4.64 -18.56
CA SER A 162 9.00 5.44 -17.32
C SER A 162 9.84 4.80 -16.20
N PRO A 163 10.93 5.45 -15.74
CA PRO A 163 11.88 4.86 -14.79
C PRO A 163 11.39 4.77 -13.33
N GLN A 164 10.13 5.13 -13.06
CA GLN A 164 9.63 5.37 -11.70
C GLN A 164 9.00 4.16 -10.99
N GLY A 165 8.78 3.03 -11.68
CA GLY A 165 8.12 1.85 -11.08
C GLY A 165 9.02 1.02 -10.15
N GLY A 166 8.53 0.66 -8.97
CA GLY A 166 9.26 -0.07 -7.94
C GLY A 166 9.21 -1.60 -8.04
N GLY A 167 10.29 -2.28 -7.63
CA GLY A 167 10.25 -3.70 -7.27
C GLY A 167 9.54 -3.91 -5.92
N PRO A 168 9.29 -5.15 -5.47
CA PRO A 168 8.48 -5.43 -4.28
C PRO A 168 8.87 -4.63 -3.03
N GLN A 169 10.17 -4.50 -2.73
CA GLN A 169 10.64 -3.75 -1.56
C GLN A 169 10.37 -2.25 -1.67
N VAL A 170 10.39 -1.68 -2.87
CA VAL A 170 10.08 -0.26 -3.11
C VAL A 170 8.58 -0.03 -2.93
N LEU A 171 7.74 -0.94 -3.42
CA LEU A 171 6.28 -0.88 -3.25
C LEU A 171 5.89 -0.94 -1.77
N ASP A 172 6.53 -1.84 -1.00
CA ASP A 172 6.30 -1.97 0.44
C ASP A 172 6.71 -0.68 1.17
N ALA A 173 7.91 -0.16 0.91
CA ALA A 173 8.41 1.07 1.53
C ALA A 173 7.56 2.30 1.16
N ALA A 174 7.14 2.43 -0.11
CA ALA A 174 6.29 3.53 -0.55
C ALA A 174 4.87 3.44 0.03
N SER A 175 4.32 2.22 0.16
CA SER A 175 3.02 1.99 0.81
C SER A 175 3.07 2.38 2.28
N GLU A 176 4.09 1.92 3.01
CA GLU A 176 4.30 2.28 4.41
C GLU A 176 4.46 3.79 4.59
N ALA A 177 5.25 4.43 3.72
CA ALA A 177 5.44 5.87 3.75
C ALA A 177 4.14 6.65 3.47
N LEU A 178 3.31 6.21 2.51
CA LEU A 178 2.02 6.85 2.22
C LEU A 178 1.03 6.71 3.37
N ILE A 179 1.00 5.56 4.04
CA ILE A 179 0.21 5.37 5.27
C ILE A 179 0.72 6.32 6.36
N GLY A 180 2.04 6.43 6.52
CA GLY A 180 2.67 7.36 7.44
C GLY A 180 2.30 8.82 7.17
N LEU A 181 2.34 9.27 5.90
CA LEU A 181 1.91 10.61 5.52
C LEU A 181 0.42 10.83 5.75
N ALA A 182 -0.43 9.84 5.48
CA ALA A 182 -1.87 9.95 5.74
C ALA A 182 -2.18 10.24 7.22
N GLY A 183 -1.36 9.72 8.14
CA GLY A 183 -1.45 10.02 9.57
C GLY A 183 -0.94 11.41 10.00
N LEU A 184 -0.25 12.14 9.12
CA LEU A 184 0.30 13.48 9.38
C LEU A 184 -0.52 14.61 8.73
N LEU A 185 -1.34 14.28 7.72
CA LEU A 185 -2.08 15.24 6.91
C LEU A 185 -3.52 15.44 7.41
N SER A 186 -4.13 16.56 7.01
CA SER A 186 -5.55 16.80 7.26
C SER A 186 -6.43 15.81 6.47
N PRO A 187 -7.64 15.47 6.97
CA PRO A 187 -8.55 14.57 6.25
C PRO A 187 -8.87 15.04 4.82
N ASP A 188 -9.01 16.34 4.61
CA ASP A 188 -9.25 16.95 3.31
C ASP A 188 -8.09 16.65 2.33
N ALA A 189 -6.86 16.92 2.75
CA ALA A 189 -5.68 16.61 1.94
C ALA A 189 -5.52 15.11 1.69
N VAL A 190 -5.78 14.27 2.69
CA VAL A 190 -5.76 12.80 2.53
C VAL A 190 -6.76 12.34 1.48
N GLY A 191 -7.97 12.88 1.48
CA GLY A 191 -8.98 12.59 0.46
C GLY A 191 -8.54 13.00 -0.94
N HIS A 192 -8.10 14.25 -1.10
CA HIS A 192 -7.75 14.85 -2.38
C HIS A 192 -6.40 14.38 -2.97
N THR A 193 -5.53 13.80 -2.16
CA THR A 193 -4.22 13.31 -2.62
C THR A 193 -4.08 11.81 -2.44
N VAL A 194 -3.80 11.33 -1.22
CA VAL A 194 -3.51 9.92 -0.93
C VAL A 194 -4.62 9.00 -1.44
N LEU A 195 -5.87 9.21 -1.03
CA LEU A 195 -6.97 8.35 -1.46
C LEU A 195 -7.22 8.46 -2.97
N THR A 196 -7.13 9.66 -3.53
CA THR A 196 -7.28 9.85 -4.99
C THR A 196 -6.26 9.02 -5.76
N SER A 197 -4.98 9.08 -5.38
CA SER A 197 -3.91 8.29 -6.02
C SER A 197 -4.11 6.78 -5.86
N VAL A 198 -4.50 6.32 -4.66
CA VAL A 198 -4.71 4.88 -4.42
C VAL A 198 -5.94 4.36 -5.17
N LEU A 199 -7.01 5.15 -5.27
CA LEU A 199 -8.19 4.80 -6.06
C LEU A 199 -7.88 4.73 -7.56
N CYS A 200 -7.00 5.60 -8.08
CA CYS A 200 -6.52 5.48 -9.46
C CYS A 200 -5.85 4.13 -9.72
N LEU A 201 -5.03 3.63 -8.77
CA LEU A 201 -4.42 2.30 -8.88
C LEU A 201 -5.45 1.17 -8.77
N ALA A 202 -6.48 1.33 -7.92
CA ALA A 202 -7.57 0.36 -7.79
C ALA A 202 -8.40 0.22 -9.07
N HIS A 203 -8.50 1.29 -9.87
CA HIS A 203 -9.25 1.31 -11.13
C HIS A 203 -8.38 1.07 -12.37
N ASP A 204 -7.13 0.64 -12.18
CA ASP A 204 -6.24 0.29 -13.29
C ASP A 204 -6.66 -1.07 -13.90
N ASN A 205 -7.47 -1.02 -14.95
CA ASN A 205 -7.97 -2.22 -15.63
C ASN A 205 -6.87 -2.99 -16.37
N ASP A 206 -5.76 -2.33 -16.70
CA ASP A 206 -4.68 -2.90 -17.52
C ASP A 206 -3.57 -3.54 -16.67
N ALA A 207 -3.42 -3.12 -15.40
CA ALA A 207 -2.42 -3.66 -14.48
C ALA A 207 -3.04 -4.29 -13.23
N GLU A 208 -3.10 -5.62 -13.18
CA GLU A 208 -3.59 -6.33 -11.99
C GLU A 208 -2.70 -6.12 -10.76
N GLU A 209 -1.39 -5.93 -10.94
CA GLU A 209 -0.49 -5.64 -9.82
C GLU A 209 -0.87 -4.34 -9.11
N ASN A 210 -1.24 -3.30 -9.86
CA ASN A 210 -1.67 -2.02 -9.30
C ASN A 210 -2.94 -2.18 -8.46
N ARG A 211 -3.92 -2.95 -8.94
CA ARG A 211 -5.14 -3.23 -8.17
C ARG A 211 -4.87 -4.04 -6.90
N VAL A 212 -3.94 -5.00 -6.95
CA VAL A 212 -3.52 -5.77 -5.76
C VAL A 212 -2.87 -4.84 -4.73
N VAL A 213 -1.92 -3.99 -5.14
CA VAL A 213 -1.26 -3.01 -4.26
C VAL A 213 -2.29 -2.04 -3.67
N ALA A 214 -3.18 -1.50 -4.50
CA ALA A 214 -4.24 -0.60 -4.05
C ALA A 214 -5.16 -1.26 -3.02
N THR A 215 -5.58 -2.50 -3.24
CA THR A 215 -6.41 -3.26 -2.30
C THR A 215 -5.72 -3.40 -0.94
N GLN A 216 -4.42 -3.71 -0.94
CA GLN A 216 -3.65 -3.87 0.28
C GLN A 216 -3.52 -2.54 1.03
N LEU A 217 -3.22 -1.47 0.29
CA LEU A 217 -3.01 -0.12 0.81
C LEU A 217 -4.30 0.48 1.36
N LEU A 218 -5.44 0.34 0.66
CA LEU A 218 -6.77 0.73 1.14
C LEU A 218 -7.11 0.06 2.49
N GLY A 219 -6.83 -1.23 2.61
CA GLY A 219 -7.02 -1.95 3.88
C GLY A 219 -6.15 -1.44 5.02
N SER A 220 -4.91 -1.05 4.74
CA SER A 220 -3.99 -0.49 5.74
C SER A 220 -4.24 0.99 6.05
N LEU A 221 -4.82 1.74 5.11
CA LEU A 221 -5.25 3.13 5.31
C LEU A 221 -6.54 3.24 6.12
N ALA A 222 -7.43 2.23 6.05
CA ALA A 222 -8.71 2.21 6.75
C ALA A 222 -8.61 2.62 8.23
N PRO A 223 -7.71 2.07 9.07
CA PRO A 223 -7.59 2.48 10.47
C PRO A 223 -6.89 3.83 10.69
N VAL A 224 -6.26 4.40 9.67
CA VAL A 224 -5.50 5.66 9.75
C VAL A 224 -6.35 6.86 9.37
N VAL A 225 -7.21 6.70 8.37
CA VAL A 225 -8.12 7.77 7.92
C VAL A 225 -9.33 7.92 8.84
N THR A 226 -10.07 9.02 8.67
CA THR A 226 -11.32 9.21 9.41
C THR A 226 -12.36 8.16 9.01
N SER A 227 -13.26 7.83 9.95
CA SER A 227 -14.38 6.91 9.68
C SER A 227 -15.24 7.37 8.49
N GLU A 228 -15.40 8.68 8.30
CA GLU A 228 -16.11 9.27 7.17
C GLU A 228 -15.44 8.92 5.83
N LEU A 229 -14.13 9.20 5.69
CA LEU A 229 -13.37 8.85 4.48
C LEU A 229 -13.35 7.35 4.24
N CYS A 230 -13.21 6.55 5.30
CA CYS A 230 -13.23 5.10 5.20
C CYS A 230 -14.59 4.61 4.65
N CYS A 231 -15.70 5.10 5.21
CA CYS A 231 -17.05 4.71 4.77
C CYS A 231 -17.38 5.20 3.36
N GLN A 232 -16.91 6.40 2.99
CA GLN A 232 -17.23 7.03 1.71
C GLN A 232 -16.40 6.49 0.55
N PHE A 233 -15.12 6.18 0.78
CA PHE A 233 -14.18 5.83 -0.29
C PHE A 233 -13.63 4.41 -0.17
N ILE A 234 -13.11 4.02 1.00
CA ILE A 234 -12.41 2.73 1.16
C ILE A 234 -13.39 1.55 1.16
N LEU A 235 -14.47 1.65 1.93
CA LEU A 235 -15.48 0.61 2.06
C LEU A 235 -16.11 0.23 0.70
N PRO A 236 -16.66 1.17 -0.10
CA PRO A 236 -17.23 0.80 -1.40
C PRO A 236 -16.17 0.24 -2.35
N GLU A 237 -14.94 0.75 -2.31
CA GLU A 237 -13.87 0.27 -3.20
C GLU A 237 -13.45 -1.17 -2.85
N ILE A 238 -13.25 -1.50 -1.58
CA ILE A 238 -12.93 -2.88 -1.17
C ILE A 238 -14.06 -3.85 -1.53
N ILE A 239 -15.32 -3.42 -1.44
CA ILE A 239 -16.46 -4.23 -1.89
C ILE A 239 -16.40 -4.48 -3.40
N SER A 240 -16.04 -3.46 -4.19
CA SER A 240 -15.86 -3.60 -5.64
C SER A 240 -14.72 -4.56 -5.98
N LEU A 241 -13.55 -4.39 -5.36
CA LEU A 241 -12.36 -5.21 -5.57
C LEU A 241 -12.54 -6.67 -5.11
N ALA A 242 -13.46 -6.93 -4.18
CA ALA A 242 -13.83 -8.28 -3.79
C ALA A 242 -14.54 -9.07 -4.90
N ASP A 243 -15.12 -8.39 -5.91
CA ASP A 243 -15.75 -9.00 -7.08
C ASP A 243 -14.87 -8.90 -8.34
N ASP A 244 -13.58 -8.55 -8.19
CA ASP A 244 -12.66 -8.37 -9.32
C ASP A 244 -12.49 -9.69 -10.12
N PRO A 245 -12.43 -9.64 -11.46
CA PRO A 245 -12.21 -10.83 -12.28
C PRO A 245 -10.89 -11.56 -11.93
N VAL A 246 -9.88 -10.84 -11.44
CA VAL A 246 -8.59 -11.39 -11.06
C VAL A 246 -8.62 -11.90 -9.61
N PHE A 247 -8.42 -13.20 -9.44
CA PHE A 247 -8.46 -13.85 -8.13
C PHE A 247 -7.42 -13.30 -7.13
N ARG A 248 -6.30 -12.75 -7.62
CA ARG A 248 -5.27 -12.14 -6.75
C ARG A 248 -5.80 -10.89 -6.06
N VAL A 249 -6.62 -10.09 -6.75
CA VAL A 249 -7.28 -8.90 -6.20
C VAL A 249 -8.34 -9.33 -5.19
N ARG A 250 -9.22 -10.28 -5.54
CA ARG A 250 -10.21 -10.85 -4.61
C ARG A 250 -9.58 -11.44 -3.35
N LYS A 251 -8.46 -12.17 -3.51
CA LYS A 251 -7.67 -12.70 -2.39
C LYS A 251 -7.15 -11.57 -1.49
N ALA A 252 -6.62 -10.50 -2.07
CA ALA A 252 -6.15 -9.33 -1.30
C ALA A 252 -7.32 -8.69 -0.55
N ALA A 253 -8.50 -8.55 -1.18
CA ALA A 253 -9.68 -7.99 -0.53
C ALA A 253 -10.14 -8.85 0.65
N ALA A 254 -10.20 -10.18 0.49
CA ALA A 254 -10.55 -11.12 1.55
C ALA A 254 -9.68 -10.98 2.82
N LEU A 255 -8.38 -10.76 2.64
CA LEU A 255 -7.43 -10.53 3.75
C LEU A 255 -7.67 -9.22 4.49
N LYS A 256 -8.24 -8.20 3.84
CA LYS A 256 -8.46 -6.87 4.41
C LYS A 256 -9.84 -6.69 5.03
N LEU A 257 -10.81 -7.56 4.71
CA LEU A 257 -12.16 -7.48 5.28
C LEU A 257 -12.18 -7.43 6.81
N GLY A 258 -11.38 -8.27 7.47
CA GLY A 258 -11.33 -8.33 8.94
C GLY A 258 -10.94 -7.00 9.59
N ALA A 259 -9.88 -6.36 9.10
CA ALA A 259 -9.44 -5.05 9.60
C ALA A 259 -10.46 -3.95 9.31
N LEU A 260 -11.08 -3.98 8.12
CA LEU A 260 -12.09 -3.00 7.71
C LEU A 260 -13.34 -3.06 8.61
N CYS A 261 -13.76 -4.26 9.05
CA CYS A 261 -14.91 -4.43 9.94
C CYS A 261 -14.76 -3.67 11.26
N ALA A 262 -13.56 -3.68 11.84
CA ALA A 262 -13.29 -2.96 13.09
C ALA A 262 -13.43 -1.44 12.93
N VAL A 263 -13.18 -0.91 11.73
CA VAL A 263 -13.24 0.54 11.43
C VAL A 263 -14.67 1.01 11.12
N VAL A 264 -15.41 0.25 10.30
CA VAL A 264 -16.76 0.66 9.85
C VAL A 264 -17.87 0.32 10.85
N GLY A 265 -17.57 -0.57 11.80
CA GLY A 265 -18.47 -0.96 12.88
C GLY A 265 -19.54 -1.98 12.47
N GLN A 266 -20.16 -2.58 13.49
CA GLN A 266 -21.04 -3.73 13.39
C GLN A 266 -22.19 -3.56 12.37
N ALA A 267 -22.85 -2.39 12.34
CA ALA A 267 -24.00 -2.18 11.46
C ALA A 267 -23.63 -2.29 9.97
N LEU A 268 -22.51 -1.68 9.56
CA LEU A 268 -22.01 -1.77 8.18
C LEU A 268 -21.38 -3.14 7.92
N THR A 269 -20.69 -3.72 8.90
CA THR A 269 -20.18 -5.09 8.78
C THR A 269 -21.28 -6.08 8.46
N VAL A 270 -22.39 -6.08 9.21
CA VAL A 270 -23.52 -7.00 8.98
C VAL A 270 -24.20 -6.73 7.64
N SER A 271 -24.46 -5.47 7.30
CA SER A 271 -25.28 -5.12 6.13
C SER A 271 -24.51 -5.10 4.80
N ARG A 272 -23.19 -4.87 4.82
CA ARG A 272 -22.37 -4.65 3.61
C ARG A 272 -21.23 -5.64 3.47
N LEU A 273 -20.48 -5.93 4.52
CA LEU A 273 -19.26 -6.75 4.43
C LEU A 273 -19.52 -8.26 4.60
N LEU A 274 -20.49 -8.64 5.43
CA LEU A 274 -20.83 -10.04 5.64
C LEU A 274 -21.31 -10.75 4.34
N PRO A 275 -22.17 -10.15 3.49
CA PRO A 275 -22.52 -10.77 2.21
C PRO A 275 -21.30 -10.96 1.29
N VAL A 276 -20.39 -10.00 1.26
CA VAL A 276 -19.15 -10.07 0.48
C VAL A 276 -18.25 -11.18 1.00
N TYR A 277 -18.10 -11.29 2.32
CA TYR A 277 -17.36 -12.37 2.96
C TYR A 277 -17.94 -13.76 2.63
N GLU A 278 -19.27 -13.91 2.70
CA GLU A 278 -19.95 -15.18 2.38
C GLU A 278 -19.72 -15.62 0.93
N THR A 279 -19.56 -14.67 0.00
CA THR A 279 -19.19 -14.92 -1.40
C THR A 279 -17.72 -15.36 -1.51
N LEU A 280 -16.78 -14.62 -0.93
CA LEU A 280 -15.34 -14.94 -0.98
C LEU A 280 -15.01 -16.27 -0.28
N ALA A 281 -15.72 -16.59 0.80
CA ALA A 281 -15.61 -17.87 1.50
C ALA A 281 -15.97 -19.07 0.61
N ARG A 282 -16.75 -18.86 -0.45
CA ARG A 282 -17.18 -19.87 -1.42
C ARG A 282 -16.59 -19.66 -2.81
N ASP A 283 -15.55 -18.83 -2.92
CA ASP A 283 -14.87 -18.55 -4.19
C ASP A 283 -14.36 -19.84 -4.83
N GLU A 284 -14.35 -19.90 -6.16
CA GLU A 284 -13.86 -21.06 -6.92
C GLU A 284 -12.35 -21.32 -6.66
N ILE A 285 -11.58 -20.27 -6.37
CA ILE A 285 -10.14 -20.33 -6.13
C ILE A 285 -9.86 -20.59 -4.66
N TRP A 286 -9.22 -21.73 -4.37
CA TRP A 286 -8.87 -22.13 -3.01
C TRP A 286 -8.05 -21.08 -2.25
N GLY A 287 -7.23 -20.28 -2.94
CA GLY A 287 -6.41 -19.23 -2.35
C GLY A 287 -7.23 -18.07 -1.79
N VAL A 288 -8.40 -17.78 -2.39
CA VAL A 288 -9.36 -16.77 -1.91
C VAL A 288 -10.14 -17.31 -0.72
N ARG A 289 -10.58 -18.58 -0.80
CA ARG A 289 -11.22 -19.25 0.35
C ARG A 289 -10.30 -19.32 1.56
N LYS A 290 -9.03 -19.69 1.37
CA LYS A 290 -8.00 -19.68 2.44
C LYS A 290 -7.86 -18.29 3.06
N ALA A 291 -7.79 -17.23 2.25
CA ALA A 291 -7.72 -15.86 2.74
C ALA A 291 -8.97 -15.45 3.54
N SER A 292 -10.15 -15.98 3.19
CA SER A 292 -11.38 -15.78 3.95
C SER A 292 -11.34 -16.48 5.32
N VAL A 293 -10.71 -17.65 5.40
CA VAL A 293 -10.44 -18.31 6.69
C VAL A 293 -9.52 -17.46 7.57
N GLU A 294 -8.46 -16.90 6.98
CA GLU A 294 -7.48 -16.07 7.70
C GLU A 294 -8.10 -14.78 8.28
N SER A 295 -9.17 -14.26 7.69
CA SER A 295 -9.90 -13.09 8.21
C SER A 295 -11.12 -13.43 9.08
N LEU A 296 -11.45 -14.72 9.25
CA LEU A 296 -12.65 -15.20 9.95
C LEU A 296 -12.76 -14.65 11.38
N SER A 297 -11.71 -14.76 12.18
CA SER A 297 -11.75 -14.41 13.60
C SER A 297 -11.90 -12.91 13.82
N SER A 298 -11.23 -12.10 13.00
CA SER A 298 -11.36 -10.63 13.03
C SER A 298 -12.76 -10.17 12.63
N LEU A 299 -13.36 -10.82 11.61
CA LEU A 299 -14.75 -10.57 11.23
C LEU A 299 -15.71 -10.99 12.36
N ALA A 300 -15.51 -12.17 12.94
CA ALA A 300 -16.34 -12.70 14.01
C ALA A 300 -16.34 -11.78 15.24
N ALA A 301 -15.21 -11.19 15.60
CA ALA A 301 -15.08 -10.28 16.75
C ALA A 301 -16.01 -9.06 16.69
N VAL A 302 -16.46 -8.65 15.50
CA VAL A 302 -17.33 -7.46 15.29
C VAL A 302 -18.80 -7.86 15.11
N LEU A 303 -19.09 -9.13 14.82
CA LEU A 303 -20.43 -9.58 14.47
C LEU A 303 -21.28 -9.96 15.71
N PRO A 304 -22.61 -9.78 15.64
CA PRO A 304 -23.52 -10.27 16.66
C PRO A 304 -23.36 -11.78 16.89
N LEU A 305 -23.65 -12.23 18.11
CA LEU A 305 -23.57 -13.65 18.46
C LEU A 305 -24.41 -14.53 17.54
N GLU A 306 -25.62 -14.07 17.19
CA GLU A 306 -26.58 -14.79 16.35
C GLU A 306 -26.04 -15.01 14.93
N VAL A 307 -25.24 -14.06 14.43
CA VAL A 307 -24.57 -14.19 13.13
C VAL A 307 -23.40 -15.17 13.23
N ARG A 308 -22.61 -15.10 14.30
CA ARG A 308 -21.50 -16.02 14.51
C ARG A 308 -21.97 -17.47 14.59
N THR A 309 -23.00 -17.74 15.40
CA THR A 309 -23.55 -19.08 15.57
C THR A 309 -24.35 -19.54 14.34
N GLY A 310 -25.17 -18.66 13.76
CA GLY A 310 -26.06 -19.01 12.65
C GLY A 310 -25.41 -19.05 11.27
N LYS A 311 -24.31 -18.32 11.04
CA LYS A 311 -23.66 -18.21 9.71
C LYS A 311 -22.19 -18.61 9.73
N LEU A 312 -21.40 -18.15 10.69
CA LEU A 312 -19.95 -18.39 10.68
C LEU A 312 -19.57 -19.81 11.12
N ILE A 313 -20.25 -20.41 12.10
CA ILE A 313 -20.02 -21.81 12.47
C ILE A 313 -20.25 -22.76 11.27
N PRO A 314 -21.38 -22.68 10.53
CA PRO A 314 -21.57 -23.46 9.32
C PRO A 314 -20.45 -23.27 8.29
N LEU A 315 -20.03 -22.03 8.04
CA LEU A 315 -18.90 -21.74 7.15
C LEU A 315 -17.58 -22.37 7.64
N LEU A 316 -17.34 -22.40 8.94
CA LEU A 316 -16.17 -23.05 9.52
C LEU A 316 -16.20 -24.56 9.23
N HIS A 317 -17.36 -25.22 9.36
CA HIS A 317 -17.50 -26.62 8.97
C HIS A 317 -17.24 -26.84 7.47
N ASP A 318 -17.74 -25.94 6.61
CA ASP A 318 -17.45 -25.97 5.16
C ASP A 318 -15.94 -25.89 4.90
N PHE A 319 -15.20 -25.03 5.63
CA PHE A 319 -13.75 -24.91 5.51
C PHE A 319 -12.98 -26.16 5.98
N TYR A 320 -13.46 -26.84 7.03
CA TYR A 320 -12.90 -28.13 7.47
C TYR A 320 -13.16 -29.25 6.45
N ALA A 321 -14.27 -29.19 5.73
CA ALA A 321 -14.62 -30.11 4.66
C ALA A 321 -14.09 -29.69 3.27
N ASP A 322 -13.33 -28.58 3.18
CA ASP A 322 -12.91 -28.01 1.90
C ASP A 322 -12.05 -28.99 1.09
N GLY A 323 -12.25 -29.03 -0.23
CA GLY A 323 -11.46 -29.89 -1.11
C GLY A 323 -9.95 -29.59 -1.09
N SER A 324 -9.55 -28.36 -0.82
CA SER A 324 -8.16 -27.94 -0.72
C SER A 324 -7.58 -28.18 0.66
N ARG A 325 -6.49 -28.94 0.72
CA ARG A 325 -5.72 -29.17 1.95
C ARG A 325 -5.27 -27.85 2.62
N TRP A 326 -4.95 -26.83 1.84
CA TRP A 326 -4.47 -25.56 2.36
C TRP A 326 -5.56 -24.74 3.05
N VAL A 327 -6.82 -24.89 2.62
CA VAL A 327 -7.97 -24.27 3.28
C VAL A 327 -8.25 -24.98 4.59
N ARG A 328 -8.25 -26.32 4.58
CA ARG A 328 -8.42 -27.12 5.81
C ARG A 328 -7.36 -26.80 6.87
N ILE A 329 -6.09 -26.67 6.46
CA ILE A 329 -4.99 -26.26 7.36
C ILE A 329 -5.26 -24.87 7.95
N ALA A 330 -5.67 -23.90 7.13
CA ALA A 330 -6.02 -22.57 7.63
C ALA A 330 -7.22 -22.62 8.60
N ALA A 331 -8.19 -23.51 8.39
CA ALA A 331 -9.33 -23.69 9.29
C ALA A 331 -8.89 -24.23 10.67
N CYS A 332 -7.93 -25.16 10.67
CA CYS A 332 -7.26 -25.61 11.90
C CYS A 332 -6.58 -24.45 12.64
N GLN A 333 -5.86 -23.60 11.92
CA GLN A 333 -5.18 -22.43 12.49
C GLN A 333 -6.18 -21.40 13.03
N ALA A 334 -7.29 -21.15 12.33
CA ALA A 334 -8.28 -20.16 12.74
C ALA A 334 -9.20 -20.63 13.89
N LEU A 335 -9.28 -21.94 14.17
CA LEU A 335 -10.26 -22.49 15.10
C LEU A 335 -10.15 -21.90 16.51
N GLY A 336 -8.96 -21.91 17.12
CA GLY A 336 -8.78 -21.36 18.48
C GLY A 336 -9.20 -19.88 18.59
N PRO A 337 -8.64 -18.99 17.75
CA PRO A 337 -9.01 -17.58 17.71
C PRO A 337 -10.51 -17.36 17.44
N PHE A 338 -11.13 -18.19 16.60
CA PHE A 338 -12.58 -18.11 16.35
C PHE A 338 -13.39 -18.53 17.59
N LEU A 339 -13.04 -19.64 18.24
CA LEU A 339 -13.70 -20.10 19.47
C LEU A 339 -13.60 -19.06 20.59
N ALA A 340 -12.48 -18.34 20.69
CA ALA A 340 -12.31 -17.25 21.64
C ALA A 340 -13.30 -16.09 21.43
N THR A 341 -13.97 -16.02 20.28
CA THR A 341 -15.04 -15.04 20.05
C THR A 341 -16.40 -15.51 20.58
N LEU A 342 -16.60 -16.80 20.84
CA LEU A 342 -17.88 -17.36 21.28
C LEU A 342 -17.98 -17.43 22.82
N PRO A 343 -19.18 -17.24 23.39
CA PRO A 343 -19.46 -17.63 24.77
C PRO A 343 -19.26 -19.14 24.96
N VAL A 344 -18.86 -19.55 26.18
CA VAL A 344 -18.58 -20.97 26.49
C VAL A 344 -19.78 -21.88 26.19
N ASP A 345 -21.00 -21.41 26.46
CA ASP A 345 -22.23 -22.17 26.27
C ASP A 345 -22.55 -22.42 24.79
N ASP A 346 -21.98 -21.63 23.87
CA ASP A 346 -22.15 -21.77 22.41
C ASP A 346 -21.05 -22.62 21.76
N ILE A 347 -20.04 -23.06 22.51
CA ILE A 347 -19.00 -23.96 22.02
C ILE A 347 -19.53 -25.40 22.08
N SER A 348 -19.95 -25.91 20.92
CA SER A 348 -20.48 -27.27 20.82
C SER A 348 -19.41 -28.32 21.15
N ALA A 349 -19.85 -29.50 21.61
CA ALA A 349 -18.97 -30.65 21.82
C ALA A 349 -18.21 -31.06 20.54
N GLU A 350 -18.81 -30.83 19.37
CA GLU A 350 -18.18 -31.07 18.07
C GLU A 350 -17.02 -30.11 17.80
N LEU A 351 -17.22 -28.80 18.02
CA LEU A 351 -16.17 -27.80 17.87
C LEU A 351 -15.02 -28.02 18.87
N LEU A 352 -15.36 -28.41 20.10
CA LEU A 352 -14.38 -28.77 21.11
C LEU A 352 -13.62 -30.05 20.73
N ALA A 353 -14.30 -31.05 20.16
CA ALA A 353 -13.66 -32.25 19.65
C ALA A 353 -12.71 -31.94 18.49
N LEU A 354 -13.11 -31.09 17.54
CA LEU A 354 -12.24 -30.62 16.46
C LEU A 354 -10.98 -29.96 17.03
N PHE A 355 -11.13 -29.07 18.02
CA PHE A 355 -10.02 -28.37 18.64
C PHE A 355 -9.06 -29.31 19.39
N THR A 356 -9.59 -30.20 20.21
CA THR A 356 -8.78 -31.13 21.01
C THR A 356 -8.12 -32.23 20.17
N GLN A 357 -8.70 -32.59 19.02
CA GLN A 357 -8.09 -33.56 18.09
C GLN A 357 -6.92 -32.98 17.30
N LEU A 358 -6.75 -31.65 17.25
CA LEU A 358 -5.60 -31.02 16.61
C LEU A 358 -4.26 -31.49 17.23
N SER A 359 -4.23 -31.84 18.53
CA SER A 359 -3.01 -32.32 19.21
C SER A 359 -2.67 -33.78 18.91
N HIS A 360 -3.64 -34.56 18.44
CA HIS A 360 -3.53 -36.01 18.22
C HIS A 360 -4.24 -36.40 16.90
N PRO A 361 -3.65 -36.06 15.74
CA PRO A 361 -4.26 -36.38 14.45
C PRO A 361 -4.43 -37.90 14.29
N SER A 362 -5.65 -38.33 14.01
CA SER A 362 -6.02 -39.76 13.95
C SER A 362 -5.37 -40.53 12.79
N ASN A 363 -4.79 -39.81 11.81
CA ASN A 363 -4.08 -40.37 10.67
C ASN A 363 -2.77 -39.59 10.45
N PRO A 364 -1.60 -40.13 10.76
CA PRO A 364 -0.33 -39.40 10.66
C PRO A 364 0.18 -39.46 9.22
N SER A 365 -0.48 -38.75 8.29
CA SER A 365 0.19 -38.40 7.04
C SER A 365 1.18 -37.25 7.28
N ALA A 366 2.18 -37.06 6.41
CA ALA A 366 3.10 -35.92 6.51
C ALA A 366 2.39 -34.55 6.42
N ALA A 367 1.13 -34.52 5.97
CA ALA A 367 0.28 -33.33 6.00
C ALA A 367 -0.39 -33.09 7.36
N ASP A 368 -0.67 -34.17 8.08
CA ASP A 368 -1.35 -34.15 9.37
C ASP A 368 -0.37 -33.99 10.53
N SER A 369 0.93 -34.29 10.31
CA SER A 369 1.98 -33.99 11.28
C SER A 369 2.11 -32.49 11.59
N ASP A 370 1.80 -31.63 10.62
CA ASP A 370 1.83 -30.18 10.79
C ASP A 370 0.66 -29.66 11.65
N ILE A 371 -0.43 -30.43 11.74
CA ILE A 371 -1.65 -30.06 12.49
C ILE A 371 -1.37 -29.94 13.99
N ALA A 372 -0.53 -30.84 14.53
CA ALA A 372 -0.11 -30.81 15.93
C ALA A 372 0.68 -29.53 16.28
N TYR A 373 1.38 -28.92 15.32
CA TYR A 373 2.09 -27.66 15.53
C TYR A 373 1.14 -26.46 15.56
N TYR A 374 0.02 -26.50 14.84
CA TYR A 374 -0.99 -25.42 14.89
C TYR A 374 -1.74 -25.41 16.22
N CYS A 375 -1.85 -26.56 16.87
CA CYS A 375 -2.32 -26.67 18.25
C CYS A 375 -1.48 -25.86 19.25
N ALA A 376 -0.19 -25.67 18.99
CA ALA A 376 0.71 -24.89 19.85
C ALA A 376 0.67 -23.37 19.52
N TYR A 377 0.09 -22.99 18.39
CA TYR A 377 -0.05 -21.60 17.95
C TYR A 377 -1.38 -20.97 18.42
N ASN A 378 -2.33 -21.81 18.81
CA ASN A 378 -3.65 -21.47 19.36
C ASN A 378 -3.68 -21.74 20.87
#